data_AF-A0A7T1HYY1-F1
#
_entry.id   AF-A0A7T1HYY1-F1
#
_cell.length_a   1.000
_cell.length_b   1.000
_cell.length_c   1.000
_cell.angle_alpha   90.00
_cell.angle_beta   90.00
_cell.angle_gamma   90.00
#
_symmetry.space_group_name_H-M   'P 1'
#
loop_
_entity.id
_entity.type
_entity.pdbx_description
1 polymer ?
#
loop_
_entity_poly.entity_id
_entity_poly.type
_entity_poly.pdbx_seq_one_letter_code
_entity_poly.pdbx_strand_id
1 'polypeptide(L)'
;MAALLAQAGPEVDAVLTPFRYLVYGKPLRGTLLPPRYNLIRPGGGHYVDDGHAHQFKPRGRTLAMRQPILHDDRKPLSRWFEAQQRYLQQECHKLCTTPPERLSFSDRLRRKHVIAPFAALAICLILRGGLLDGWRGWFYAFQRMYVEILLSLMLWDERHGH
;
A
#
# COMPACT_ATOMS: atom_id res chain seq x y z
N MET A 1 20.23 -7.01 -6.78
CA MET A 1 19.23 -7.41 -5.77
C MET A 1 19.35 -8.88 -5.38
N ALA A 2 19.35 -9.84 -6.32
CA ALA A 2 19.57 -11.27 -6.01
C ALA A 2 20.91 -11.56 -5.29
N ALA A 3 22.00 -10.88 -5.68
CA ALA A 3 23.30 -11.00 -5.02
C ALA A 3 23.29 -10.58 -3.54
N LEU A 4 22.31 -9.76 -3.11
CA LEU A 4 22.23 -9.24 -1.74
C LEU A 4 21.67 -10.29 -0.78
N LEU A 5 20.75 -11.16 -1.24
CA LEU A 5 20.32 -12.34 -0.49
C LEU A 5 21.38 -13.43 -0.47
N ALA A 6 22.17 -13.57 -1.55
CA ALA A 6 23.27 -14.53 -1.60
C ALA A 6 24.44 -14.13 -0.69
N GLN A 7 24.65 -12.83 -0.50
CA GLN A 7 25.59 -12.27 0.49
C GLN A 7 25.00 -12.23 1.91
N ALA A 8 23.67 -12.21 2.04
CA ALA A 8 23.03 -12.40 3.33
C ALA A 8 23.24 -13.85 3.78
N GLY A 9 23.68 -14.03 5.03
CA GLY A 9 23.92 -15.35 5.58
C GLY A 9 22.69 -16.27 5.47
N PRO A 10 22.89 -17.60 5.57
CA PRO A 10 21.83 -18.59 5.42
C PRO A 10 20.66 -18.39 6.41
N GLU A 11 20.89 -17.67 7.51
CA GLU A 11 19.89 -17.36 8.53
C GLU A 11 18.88 -16.27 8.14
N VAL A 12 19.11 -15.55 7.03
CA VAL A 12 18.22 -14.46 6.58
C VAL A 12 17.15 -14.99 5.65
N ASP A 13 15.89 -14.85 6.07
CA ASP A 13 14.72 -15.33 5.36
C ASP A 13 14.16 -14.32 4.36
N ALA A 14 14.22 -13.03 4.70
CA ALA A 14 13.72 -11.98 3.82
C ALA A 14 14.38 -10.62 4.05
N VAL A 15 14.34 -9.77 3.02
CA VAL A 15 14.83 -8.38 3.09
C VAL A 15 13.68 -7.40 2.90
N LEU A 16 13.41 -6.61 3.94
CA LEU A 16 12.49 -5.48 3.93
C LEU A 16 13.11 -4.33 3.15
N THR A 17 12.42 -3.89 2.10
CA THR A 17 12.94 -2.89 1.18
C THR A 17 12.00 -1.69 1.12
N PRO A 18 12.49 -0.46 1.40
CA PRO A 18 11.70 0.74 1.19
C PRO A 18 11.46 0.97 -0.31
N PHE A 19 10.41 1.70 -0.62
CA PHE A 19 10.13 2.15 -1.98
C PHE A 19 10.24 3.66 -2.07
N ARG A 20 10.74 4.13 -3.21
CA ARG A 20 10.62 5.51 -3.62
C ARG A 20 9.68 5.56 -4.81
N TYR A 21 8.50 6.13 -4.60
CA TYR A 21 7.49 6.23 -5.63
C TYR A 21 7.87 7.31 -6.63
N LEU A 22 7.68 7.03 -7.91
CA LEU A 22 7.89 7.93 -9.02
C LEU A 22 6.55 8.21 -9.69
N VAL A 23 6.39 9.45 -10.14
CA VAL A 23 5.28 9.88 -10.98
C VAL A 23 5.89 10.40 -12.28
N TYR A 24 5.68 9.64 -13.36
CA TYR A 24 6.28 9.89 -14.68
C TYR A 24 7.80 10.06 -14.60
N GLY A 25 8.49 9.08 -14.00
CA GLY A 25 9.95 9.06 -13.90
C GLY A 25 10.56 10.03 -12.89
N LYS A 26 9.75 10.82 -12.16
CA LYS A 26 10.26 11.77 -11.14
C LYS A 26 9.91 11.28 -9.74
N PRO A 27 10.90 11.16 -8.84
CA PRO A 27 10.66 10.65 -7.50
C PRO A 27 9.92 11.67 -6.63
N LEU A 28 8.95 11.19 -5.87
CA LEU A 28 8.27 11.97 -4.84
C LEU A 28 9.14 12.06 -3.56
N ARG A 29 8.88 13.08 -2.74
CA ARG A 29 9.52 13.25 -1.41
C ARG A 29 9.05 12.19 -0.42
N GLY A 30 7.76 11.88 -0.44
CA GLY A 30 7.17 10.87 0.44
C GLY A 30 5.87 10.32 -0.12
N THR A 31 5.48 9.13 0.34
CA THR A 31 4.23 8.47 -0.05
C THR A 31 3.62 7.68 1.10
N LEU A 32 2.44 7.12 0.88
CA LEU A 32 1.80 6.15 1.77
C LEU A 32 2.21 4.70 1.50
N LEU A 33 3.12 4.45 0.54
CA LEU A 33 3.57 3.10 0.22
C LEU A 33 4.56 2.61 1.29
N PRO A 34 4.22 1.60 2.11
CA PRO A 34 5.14 1.07 3.10
C PRO A 34 6.26 0.24 2.43
N PRO A 35 7.40 0.04 3.11
CA PRO A 35 8.37 -0.97 2.72
C PRO A 35 7.74 -2.37 2.58
N ARG A 36 8.24 -3.19 1.66
CA ARG A 36 7.78 -4.58 1.47
C ARG A 36 8.95 -5.56 1.48
N TYR A 37 8.68 -6.80 1.85
CA TYR A 37 9.62 -7.91 1.66
C TYR A 37 9.64 -8.28 0.17
N ASN A 38 10.75 -7.99 -0.51
CA ASN A 38 10.88 -8.19 -1.98
C ASN A 38 11.94 -9.24 -2.35
N LEU A 39 12.81 -9.56 -1.40
CA LEU A 39 13.81 -10.60 -1.54
C LEU A 39 13.50 -11.64 -0.47
N ILE A 40 13.06 -12.82 -0.89
CA ILE A 40 12.57 -13.87 0.00
C ILE A 40 13.32 -15.16 -0.33
N ARG A 41 13.83 -15.84 0.71
CA ARG A 41 14.41 -17.18 0.60
C ARG A 41 13.30 -18.22 0.41
N PRO A 42 13.45 -19.21 -0.49
CA PRO A 42 12.53 -20.33 -0.58
C PRO A 42 12.36 -21.00 0.80
N GLY A 43 11.12 -21.17 1.27
CA GLY A 43 10.82 -21.71 2.59
C GLY A 43 11.03 -20.76 3.78
N GLY A 44 11.50 -19.52 3.54
CA GLY A 44 11.75 -18.51 4.59
C GLY A 44 10.49 -17.88 5.20
N GLY A 45 9.30 -18.32 4.81
CA GLY A 45 8.03 -17.79 5.30
C GLY A 45 6.85 -18.24 4.46
N HIS A 46 5.72 -17.55 4.63
CA HIS A 46 4.48 -17.83 3.91
C HIS A 46 3.74 -16.54 3.59
N TYR A 47 2.88 -16.58 2.58
CA TYR A 47 1.96 -15.48 2.30
C TYR A 47 0.68 -15.65 3.09
N VAL A 48 0.14 -14.54 3.57
CA VAL A 48 -1.20 -14.45 4.15
C VAL A 48 -2.02 -13.44 3.35
N ASP A 49 -3.30 -13.73 3.21
CA ASP A 49 -4.25 -12.81 2.59
C ASP A 49 -4.54 -11.67 3.58
N ASP A 50 -4.38 -10.44 3.11
CA ASP A 50 -4.65 -9.24 3.90
C ASP A 50 -5.40 -8.20 3.06
N GLY A 51 -6.60 -8.58 2.62
CA GLY A 51 -7.46 -7.71 1.81
C GLY A 51 -6.82 -7.43 0.45
N HIS A 52 -6.59 -6.15 0.15
CA HIS A 52 -6.07 -5.66 -1.14
C HIS A 52 -4.68 -6.18 -1.55
N ALA A 53 -3.95 -6.88 -0.68
CA ALA A 53 -2.64 -7.45 -1.01
C ALA A 53 -2.35 -8.72 -0.20
N HIS A 54 -1.57 -9.63 -0.78
CA HIS A 54 -0.91 -10.67 -0.01
C HIS A 54 0.25 -10.06 0.78
N GLN A 55 0.31 -10.37 2.08
CA GLN A 55 1.46 -10.02 2.91
C GLN A 55 2.37 -11.23 3.10
N PHE A 56 3.66 -11.06 2.83
CA PHE A 56 4.64 -12.06 3.21
C PHE A 56 4.93 -11.99 4.72
N LYS A 57 4.82 -13.13 5.41
CA LYS A 57 5.19 -13.32 6.81
C LYS A 57 6.49 -14.14 6.88
N PRO A 58 7.64 -13.50 7.20
CA PRO A 58 8.89 -14.22 7.38
C PRO A 58 8.83 -15.12 8.61
N ARG A 59 9.49 -16.28 8.56
CA ARG A 59 9.54 -17.25 9.67
C ARG A 59 10.59 -16.87 10.71
N GLY A 60 11.72 -16.31 10.28
CA GLY A 60 12.86 -15.99 11.12
C GLY A 60 13.45 -14.63 10.80
N ARG A 61 14.78 -14.56 10.69
CA ARG A 61 15.51 -13.29 10.68
C ARG A 61 15.29 -12.53 9.37
N THR A 62 15.10 -11.23 9.50
CA THR A 62 15.01 -10.31 8.36
C THR A 62 16.09 -9.25 8.42
N LEU A 63 16.38 -8.67 7.27
CA LEU A 63 17.23 -7.48 7.14
C LEU A 63 16.44 -6.33 6.52
N ALA A 64 16.84 -5.10 6.80
CA ALA A 64 16.31 -3.92 6.15
C ALA A 64 17.32 -3.34 5.17
N MET A 65 16.89 -3.12 3.92
CA MET A 65 17.71 -2.44 2.93
C MET A 65 17.63 -0.92 3.14
N ARG A 66 18.78 -0.23 3.13
CA ARG A 66 18.81 1.24 3.23
C ARG A 66 18.39 1.92 1.93
N GLN A 67 18.77 1.34 0.79
CA GLN A 67 18.44 1.89 -0.52
C GLN A 67 17.03 1.48 -0.93
N PRO A 68 16.21 2.41 -1.46
CA PRO A 68 14.87 2.08 -1.90
C PRO A 68 14.85 1.49 -3.30
N ILE A 69 13.82 0.67 -3.58
CA ILE A 69 13.44 0.36 -4.96
C ILE A 69 12.66 1.55 -5.53
N LEU A 70 13.01 1.99 -6.74
CA LEU A 70 12.23 2.99 -7.46
C LEU A 70 10.98 2.31 -8.04
N HIS A 71 9.81 2.76 -7.63
CA HIS A 71 8.52 2.25 -8.10
C HIS A 71 7.86 3.31 -8.97
N ASP A 72 7.82 3.09 -10.28
CA ASP A 72 7.20 3.96 -11.27
C ASP A 72 6.06 3.18 -11.97
N ASP A 73 4.84 3.30 -11.46
CA ASP A 73 3.69 2.64 -12.08
C ASP A 73 3.25 3.44 -13.31
N ARG A 74 3.72 3.00 -14.49
CA ARG A 74 3.40 3.63 -15.78
C ARG A 74 2.16 3.03 -16.46
N LYS A 75 1.28 2.37 -15.70
CA LYS A 75 0.01 1.92 -16.27
C LYS A 75 -0.79 3.13 -16.76
N PRO A 76 -1.52 3.00 -17.89
CA PRO A 76 -2.56 3.95 -18.25
C PRO A 76 -3.56 4.13 -17.10
N LEU A 77 -4.09 5.33 -16.95
CA LEU A 77 -4.95 5.68 -15.82
C LEU A 77 -6.21 4.79 -15.75
N SER A 78 -6.77 4.39 -16.91
CA SER A 78 -7.89 3.43 -16.99
C SER A 78 -7.56 2.08 -16.34
N ARG A 79 -6.42 1.48 -16.71
CA ARG A 79 -5.93 0.23 -16.10
C ARG A 79 -5.64 0.41 -14.62
N TRP A 80 -5.16 1.58 -14.21
CA TRP A 80 -4.96 1.88 -12.80
C TRP A 80 -6.29 1.89 -12.03
N PHE A 81 -7.35 2.49 -12.57
CA PHE A 81 -8.70 2.47 -11.98
C PHE A 81 -9.26 1.06 -11.85
N GLU A 82 -9.20 0.25 -12.91
CA GLU A 82 -9.63 -1.16 -12.89
C GLU A 82 -8.90 -1.95 -11.81
N ALA A 83 -7.58 -1.75 -11.67
CA ALA A 83 -6.81 -2.39 -10.62
C ALA A 83 -7.30 -1.98 -9.22
N GLN A 84 -7.57 -0.69 -8.99
CA GLN A 84 -8.07 -0.22 -7.69
C GLN A 84 -9.42 -0.86 -7.36
N GLN A 85 -10.35 -0.94 -8.31
CA GLN A 85 -11.66 -1.56 -8.06
C GLN A 85 -11.51 -3.01 -7.60
N ARG A 86 -10.70 -3.83 -8.28
CA ARG A 86 -10.47 -5.23 -7.87
C ARG A 86 -9.83 -5.35 -6.49
N TYR A 87 -8.83 -4.50 -6.21
CA TYR A 87 -8.15 -4.49 -4.91
C TYR A 87 -9.10 -4.08 -3.78
N LEU A 88 -9.99 -3.13 -4.04
CA LEU A 88 -10.95 -2.65 -3.06
C LEU A 88 -12.12 -3.59 -2.84
N GLN A 89 -12.46 -4.47 -3.78
CA GLN A 89 -13.44 -5.54 -3.53
C GLN A 89 -12.97 -6.47 -2.40
N GLN A 90 -11.70 -6.90 -2.47
CA GLN A 90 -11.09 -7.73 -1.42
C GLN A 90 -10.98 -6.97 -0.09
N GLU A 91 -10.61 -5.68 -0.14
CA GLU A 91 -10.53 -4.83 1.04
C GLU A 91 -11.90 -4.59 1.70
N CYS A 92 -12.93 -4.31 0.91
CA CYS A 92 -14.29 -4.11 1.37
C CYS A 92 -14.81 -5.36 2.06
N HIS A 93 -14.65 -6.53 1.42
CA HIS A 93 -15.01 -7.81 2.01
C HIS A 93 -14.30 -8.06 3.36
N LYS A 94 -12.98 -7.83 3.43
CA LYS A 94 -12.22 -7.92 4.69
C LYS A 94 -12.79 -7.00 5.77
N LEU A 95 -13.04 -5.72 5.45
CA LEU A 95 -13.50 -4.74 6.43
C LEU A 95 -14.93 -4.99 6.93
N CYS A 96 -15.78 -5.62 6.11
CA CYS A 96 -17.14 -5.99 6.49
C CYS A 96 -17.21 -7.30 7.30
N THR A 97 -16.33 -8.25 7.03
CA THR A 97 -16.35 -9.58 7.68
C THR A 97 -15.48 -9.68 8.93
N THR A 98 -14.47 -8.81 9.08
CA THR A 98 -13.54 -8.87 10.22
C THR A 98 -14.12 -8.17 11.45
N PRO A 99 -14.18 -8.84 12.62
CA PRO A 99 -14.63 -8.21 13.86
C PRO A 99 -13.82 -6.95 14.23
N PRO A 100 -14.45 -5.90 14.80
CA PRO A 100 -13.78 -4.63 15.09
C PRO A 100 -12.51 -4.74 15.95
N GLU A 101 -12.44 -5.74 16.83
CA GLU A 101 -11.31 -5.98 17.74
C GLU A 101 -10.08 -6.51 17.01
N ARG A 102 -10.28 -7.13 15.84
CA ARG A 102 -9.21 -7.68 14.99
C ARG A 102 -8.76 -6.69 13.90
N LEU A 103 -9.44 -5.56 13.76
CA LEU A 103 -9.08 -4.52 12.78
C LEU A 103 -7.92 -3.66 13.28
N SER A 104 -7.00 -3.33 12.37
CA SER A 104 -5.93 -2.38 12.68
C SER A 104 -6.50 -0.99 12.94
N PHE A 105 -5.69 -0.09 13.50
CA PHE A 105 -6.07 1.32 13.64
C PHE A 105 -6.39 1.96 12.28
N SER A 106 -5.58 1.65 11.26
CA SER A 106 -5.79 2.12 9.89
C SER A 106 -7.13 1.63 9.33
N ASP A 107 -7.46 0.35 9.54
CA ASP A 107 -8.72 -0.22 9.07
C ASP A 107 -9.92 0.45 9.73
N ARG A 108 -9.84 0.71 11.05
CA ARG A 108 -10.88 1.44 11.79
C ARG A 108 -11.05 2.87 11.30
N LEU A 109 -9.97 3.56 10.93
CA LEU A 109 -10.02 4.88 10.32
C LEU A 109 -10.69 4.83 8.94
N ARG A 110 -10.38 3.81 8.12
CA ARG A 110 -10.97 3.63 6.79
C ARG A 110 -12.45 3.28 6.81
N ARG A 111 -12.94 2.66 7.90
CA ARG A 111 -14.39 2.53 8.17
C ARG A 111 -15.08 3.87 8.47
N LYS A 112 -14.35 4.95 8.76
CA LYS A 112 -14.91 6.30 8.85
C LYS A 112 -15.01 6.92 7.46
N HIS A 113 -15.96 6.41 6.68
CA HIS A 113 -16.25 6.67 5.27
C HIS A 113 -15.85 8.09 4.79
N VAL A 114 -16.31 9.14 5.48
CA VAL A 114 -16.08 10.52 5.02
C VAL A 114 -14.68 11.04 5.37
N ILE A 115 -14.08 10.59 6.48
CA ILE A 115 -12.83 11.18 7.00
C ILE A 115 -11.61 10.62 6.26
N ALA A 116 -11.61 9.34 5.91
CA ALA A 116 -10.45 8.68 5.33
C ALA A 116 -9.94 9.31 4.01
N PRO A 117 -10.81 9.71 3.05
CA PRO A 117 -10.36 10.40 1.83
C PRO A 117 -9.61 11.71 2.09
N PHE A 118 -10.15 12.58 2.93
CA PHE A 118 -9.53 13.87 3.24
C PHE A 118 -8.28 13.71 4.10
N ALA A 119 -8.26 12.73 5.01
CA ALA A 119 -7.07 12.40 5.76
C ALA A 119 -5.94 11.91 4.82
N ALA A 120 -6.23 11.01 3.87
CA ALA A 120 -5.24 10.56 2.89
C ALA A 120 -4.69 11.71 2.05
N LEU A 121 -5.57 12.63 1.60
CA LEU A 121 -5.18 13.83 0.86
C LEU A 121 -4.24 14.72 1.69
N ALA A 122 -4.64 15.07 2.92
CA ALA A 122 -3.86 15.95 3.80
C ALA A 122 -2.50 15.34 4.17
N ILE A 123 -2.46 14.03 4.48
CA ILE A 123 -1.21 13.33 4.77
C ILE A 123 -0.27 13.35 3.56
N CYS A 124 -0.79 13.10 2.34
CA CYS A 124 0.04 13.09 1.14
C CYS A 124 0.60 14.48 0.80
N LEU A 125 -0.23 15.52 0.87
CA LEU A 125 0.16 16.87 0.46
C LEU A 125 1.08 17.54 1.49
N ILE A 126 0.73 17.42 2.78
CA ILE A 126 1.40 18.14 3.87
C ILE A 126 2.49 17.27 4.48
N LEU A 127 2.12 16.15 5.12
CA LEU A 127 3.06 15.34 5.90
C LEU A 127 4.09 14.62 5.04
N ARG A 128 3.72 14.24 3.80
CA ARG A 128 4.64 13.62 2.84
C ARG A 128 5.29 14.61 1.87
N GLY A 129 4.98 15.91 2.01
CA GLY A 129 5.59 16.97 1.23
C GLY A 129 5.13 17.04 -0.23
N GLY A 130 3.98 16.44 -0.58
CA GLY A 130 3.46 16.43 -1.95
C GLY A 130 3.21 17.84 -2.54
N LEU A 131 2.90 18.85 -1.71
CA LEU A 131 2.81 20.24 -2.18
C LEU A 131 4.12 20.73 -2.83
N LEU A 132 5.26 20.28 -2.30
CA LEU A 132 6.59 20.65 -2.78
C LEU A 132 7.03 19.83 -4.00
N ASP A 133 6.26 18.81 -4.39
CA ASP A 133 6.48 17.99 -5.58
C ASP A 133 5.66 18.50 -6.80
N GLY A 134 4.97 19.63 -6.63
CA GLY A 134 4.16 20.27 -7.68
C GLY A 134 3.00 19.39 -8.13
N TRP A 135 2.69 19.43 -9.43
CA TRP A 135 1.56 18.68 -10.00
C TRP A 135 1.66 17.16 -9.77
N ARG A 136 2.87 16.62 -9.59
CA ARG A 136 3.10 15.18 -9.36
C ARG A 136 2.67 14.75 -7.97
N GLY A 137 2.93 15.58 -6.97
CA GLY A 137 2.45 15.36 -5.61
C GLY A 137 0.92 15.44 -5.54
N TRP A 138 0.32 16.41 -6.25
CA TRP A 138 -1.14 16.48 -6.42
C TRP A 138 -1.72 15.25 -7.13
N PHE A 139 -1.11 14.82 -8.23
CA PHE A 139 -1.54 13.63 -8.96
C PHE A 139 -1.55 12.39 -8.06
N TYR A 140 -0.46 12.15 -7.31
CA TYR A 140 -0.39 11.05 -6.34
C TYR A 140 -1.41 11.20 -5.20
N ALA A 141 -1.57 12.40 -4.65
CA ALA A 141 -2.50 12.65 -3.56
C ALA A 141 -3.96 12.43 -3.99
N PHE A 142 -4.33 12.84 -5.21
CA PHE A 142 -5.65 12.57 -5.78
C PHE A 142 -5.88 11.09 -6.06
N GLN A 143 -4.87 10.36 -6.54
CA GLN A 143 -4.95 8.90 -6.64
C GLN A 143 -5.24 8.26 -5.27
N ARG A 144 -4.54 8.70 -4.20
CA ARG A 144 -4.78 8.19 -2.84
C ARG A 144 -6.15 8.55 -2.31
N MET A 145 -6.61 9.79 -2.52
CA MET A 145 -7.95 10.22 -2.14
C MET A 145 -9.03 9.43 -2.89
N TYR A 146 -8.88 9.26 -4.22
CA TYR A 146 -9.81 8.50 -5.06
C TYR A 146 -10.01 7.07 -4.55
N VAL A 147 -8.92 6.38 -4.18
CA VAL A 147 -8.98 5.02 -3.63
C VAL A 147 -9.82 4.98 -2.35
N GLU A 148 -9.66 5.94 -1.44
CA GLU A 148 -10.46 5.98 -0.21
C GLU A 148 -11.92 6.39 -0.47
N ILE A 149 -12.18 7.27 -1.46
CA ILE A 149 -13.56 7.60 -1.88
C ILE A 149 -14.24 6.33 -2.41
N LEU A 150 -13.58 5.62 -3.32
CA LEU A 150 -14.11 4.40 -3.93
C LEU A 150 -14.39 3.33 -2.85
N LEU A 151 -13.45 3.12 -1.92
CA LEU A 151 -13.69 2.21 -0.80
C LEU A 151 -14.89 2.63 0.06
N SER A 152 -15.03 3.93 0.32
CA SER A 152 -16.12 4.46 1.16
C SER A 152 -17.48 4.23 0.52
N LEU A 153 -17.57 4.43 -0.80
CA LEU A 153 -18.77 4.12 -1.60
C LEU A 153 -19.08 2.62 -1.57
N MET A 154 -18.08 1.76 -1.80
CA MET A 154 -18.26 0.30 -1.76
C MET A 154 -18.71 -0.19 -0.38
N LEU A 155 -18.15 0.35 0.70
CA LEU A 155 -18.57 0.03 2.07
C LEU A 155 -19.98 0.54 2.41
N TRP A 156 -20.46 1.59 1.76
CA TRP A 156 -21.84 2.04 1.91
C TRP A 156 -22.79 1.17 1.10
N ASP A 157 -22.42 0.84 -0.12
CA ASP A 157 -23.17 -0.06 -0.99
C ASP A 157 -23.36 -1.43 -0.31
N GLU A 158 -22.30 -2.04 0.22
CA GLU A 158 -22.38 -3.31 0.95
C GLU A 158 -23.26 -3.25 2.22
N ARG A 159 -23.48 -2.07 2.80
CA ARG A 159 -24.30 -1.90 4.02
C ARG A 159 -25.77 -1.59 3.75
N HIS A 160 -26.09 -1.05 2.57
CA HIS A 160 -27.44 -0.57 2.23
C HIS A 160 -28.01 -1.24 0.98
N GLY A 161 -27.16 -1.87 0.17
CA GLY A 161 -27.51 -2.70 -0.96
C GLY A 161 -27.88 -4.09 -0.46
N HIS A 162 -29.17 -4.28 -0.21
CA HIS A 162 -29.84 -5.51 0.22
C HIS A 162 -29.53 -6.01 1.64
#